data_AF-A0A2S8RA88-F1
#
_entry.id   AF-A0A2S8RA88-F1
#
_cell.length_a   1.000
_cell.length_b   1.000
_cell.length_c   1.000
_cell.angle_alpha   90.00
_cell.angle_beta   90.00
_cell.angle_gamma   90.00
#
_symmetry.space_group_name_H-M   'P 1'
#
loop_
_entity.id
_entity.type
_entity.pdbx_description
1 polymer ?
#
loop_
_entity_poly.entity_id
_entity_poly.type
_entity_poly.pdbx_seq_one_letter_code
_entity_poly.pdbx_strand_id
1 'polypeptide(L)'
;MKKFLCLFLTTIFIQVFSFVSTCDKQGLVGDLNDDGIVNSIDATILKRFLLEVIDSLPVENPLWYADLDGDEMIDSNDYVILSRYILNIIDKFPKSTVPESPTPKPTPTPTSEPTPGTPAPGPTSEPVNVGAYPDWDRVRTSYATYTGSGYAGGACLLDPIPLDMEITALNPYDYNSYGIEAALAGAYLEVTGVKGTTVVYVTDLYPEGGDGALDLCPTSFDKIGNMVDGRIDISWRIVAAPIDKNVSYRIKEGTSPSWVAIQVRDHKYPVLKMEIYQNGEWHDMKKMFWNHFIYENVDTTTPTIRITDIRGYVLTDVIDSLPGPGEIAEEAYIVPGNVQFPD
;
A
#
# COMPACT_ATOMS: atom_id res chain seq x y z
N MET A 1 23.69 -89.62 20.37
CA MET A 1 24.96 -89.15 21.00
C MET A 1 26.05 -89.09 19.94
N LYS A 2 26.83 -88.00 19.92
CA LYS A 2 28.04 -87.74 19.07
C LYS A 2 27.77 -87.58 17.56
N LYS A 3 28.44 -86.73 16.78
CA LYS A 3 29.37 -85.59 16.93
C LYS A 3 29.64 -85.09 15.49
N PHE A 4 29.96 -83.80 15.34
CA PHE A 4 30.74 -83.17 14.24
C PHE A 4 30.18 -83.16 12.80
N LEU A 5 30.13 -81.99 12.16
CA LEU A 5 31.21 -81.51 11.27
C LEU A 5 30.81 -80.19 10.58
N CYS A 6 31.74 -79.22 10.57
CA CYS A 6 31.67 -77.95 9.85
C CYS A 6 31.40 -78.12 8.35
N LEU A 7 30.66 -77.18 7.75
CA LEU A 7 31.11 -76.60 6.48
C LEU A 7 30.63 -75.14 6.35
N PHE A 8 31.60 -74.26 6.14
CA PHE A 8 31.46 -72.86 5.80
C PHE A 8 30.63 -72.69 4.53
N LEU A 9 29.59 -71.85 4.57
CA LEU A 9 29.13 -71.13 3.39
C LEU A 9 28.96 -69.65 3.78
N THR A 10 29.98 -68.86 3.46
CA THR A 10 29.97 -67.41 3.54
C THR A 10 29.07 -66.86 2.44
N THR A 11 27.85 -66.45 2.78
CA THR A 11 27.03 -65.59 1.92
C THR A 11 27.35 -64.14 2.25
N ILE A 12 28.28 -63.56 1.51
CA ILE A 12 28.48 -62.11 1.42
C ILE A 12 27.20 -61.52 0.80
N PHE A 13 26.40 -60.85 1.62
CA PHE A 13 25.30 -60.02 1.16
C PHE A 13 25.92 -58.66 0.79
N ILE A 14 26.29 -58.49 -0.48
CA ILE A 14 26.62 -57.17 -1.01
C ILE A 14 25.31 -56.41 -1.03
N GLN A 15 25.06 -55.59 -0.01
CA GLN A 15 24.11 -54.50 -0.15
C GLN A 15 24.73 -53.53 -1.16
N VAL A 16 24.34 -53.71 -2.42
CA VAL A 16 24.39 -52.64 -3.40
C VAL A 16 23.41 -51.60 -2.87
N PHE A 17 23.90 -50.68 -2.05
CA PHE A 17 23.27 -49.38 -1.91
C PHE A 17 23.40 -48.73 -3.29
N SER A 18 22.41 -49.00 -4.13
CA SER A 18 22.06 -48.10 -5.21
C SER A 18 21.83 -46.78 -4.51
N PHE A 19 22.80 -45.87 -4.59
CA PHE A 19 22.51 -44.45 -4.44
C PHE A 19 21.50 -44.18 -5.55
N VAL A 20 20.23 -44.25 -5.19
CA VAL A 20 19.19 -43.51 -5.88
C VAL A 20 19.65 -42.08 -5.69
N SER A 21 20.28 -41.52 -6.73
CA SER A 21 20.22 -40.07 -6.89
C SER A 21 18.74 -39.76 -6.98
N THR A 22 18.15 -39.44 -5.83
CA THR A 22 17.05 -38.51 -5.81
C THR A 22 17.65 -37.26 -6.46
N CYS A 23 17.35 -37.09 -7.73
CA CYS A 23 17.41 -35.78 -8.35
C CYS A 23 16.47 -34.96 -7.46
N ASP A 24 17.03 -34.20 -6.51
CA ASP A 24 16.27 -33.26 -5.70
C ASP A 24 15.64 -32.30 -6.68
N LYS A 25 14.36 -32.56 -6.96
CA LYS A 25 13.57 -31.74 -7.84
C LYS A 25 13.24 -30.50 -7.04
N GLN A 26 14.18 -29.53 -7.01
CA GLN A 26 13.91 -28.22 -6.45
C GLN A 26 12.68 -27.67 -7.20
N GLY A 27 11.58 -27.44 -6.47
CA GLY A 27 10.32 -26.98 -7.04
C GLY A 27 10.41 -25.55 -7.56
N LEU A 28 9.29 -25.03 -8.06
CA LEU A 28 9.24 -23.73 -8.72
C LEU A 28 9.38 -22.60 -7.69
N VAL A 29 10.33 -21.67 -7.88
CA VAL A 29 10.45 -20.48 -7.01
C VAL A 29 9.12 -19.71 -7.05
N GLY A 30 8.61 -19.28 -5.89
CA GLY A 30 7.30 -18.63 -5.75
C GLY A 30 6.09 -19.57 -5.60
N ASP A 31 6.26 -20.88 -5.75
CA ASP A 31 5.20 -21.91 -5.61
C ASP A 31 5.20 -22.49 -4.19
N LEU A 32 4.45 -21.87 -3.30
CA LEU A 32 4.47 -22.12 -1.85
C LEU A 32 3.53 -23.25 -1.42
N ASN A 33 2.82 -23.88 -2.34
CA ASN A 33 2.06 -25.12 -2.11
C ASN A 33 2.53 -26.31 -2.95
N ASP A 34 3.60 -26.16 -3.75
CA ASP A 34 4.22 -27.17 -4.63
C ASP A 34 3.21 -27.79 -5.61
N ASP A 35 2.28 -26.97 -6.13
CA ASP A 35 1.27 -27.41 -7.11
C ASP A 35 1.71 -27.24 -8.58
N GLY A 36 2.88 -26.64 -8.79
CA GLY A 36 3.50 -26.35 -10.07
C GLY A 36 3.10 -25.00 -10.68
N ILE A 37 2.31 -24.17 -10.00
CA ILE A 37 1.73 -22.93 -10.54
C ILE A 37 1.82 -21.78 -9.53
N VAL A 38 2.63 -20.77 -9.83
CA VAL A 38 2.67 -19.52 -9.04
C VAL A 38 1.42 -18.67 -9.28
N ASN A 39 0.57 -18.52 -8.27
CA ASN A 39 -0.70 -17.78 -8.34
C ASN A 39 -1.11 -17.18 -6.98
N SER A 40 -2.36 -16.69 -6.87
CA SER A 40 -2.89 -16.04 -5.66
C SER A 40 -2.92 -16.92 -4.40
N ILE A 41 -2.87 -18.25 -4.55
CA ILE A 41 -2.79 -19.19 -3.42
C ILE A 41 -1.43 -19.05 -2.73
N ASP A 42 -0.33 -18.96 -3.48
CA ASP A 42 1.02 -18.79 -2.95
C ASP A 42 1.15 -17.47 -2.20
N ALA A 43 0.61 -16.39 -2.78
CA ALA A 43 0.54 -15.10 -2.10
C ALA A 43 -0.23 -15.20 -0.78
N THR A 44 -1.31 -15.97 -0.73
CA THR A 44 -2.07 -16.19 0.51
C THR A 44 -1.25 -16.95 1.54
N ILE A 45 -0.47 -17.95 1.13
CA ILE A 45 0.40 -18.73 2.01
C ILE A 45 1.54 -17.87 2.55
N LEU A 46 2.23 -17.12 1.69
CA LEU A 46 3.30 -16.19 2.10
C LEU A 46 2.77 -15.15 3.08
N LYS A 47 1.63 -14.53 2.76
CA LYS A 47 0.97 -13.57 3.65
C LYS A 47 0.62 -14.19 5.00
N ARG A 48 0.11 -15.42 5.04
CA ARG A 48 -0.21 -16.11 6.30
C ARG A 48 1.05 -16.40 7.12
N PHE A 49 2.16 -16.75 6.47
CA PHE A 49 3.43 -16.97 7.14
C PHE A 49 4.01 -15.67 7.72
N LEU A 50 4.03 -14.59 6.93
CA LEU A 50 4.50 -13.27 7.39
C LEU A 50 3.65 -12.68 8.51
N LEU A 51 2.36 -13.05 8.56
CA LEU A 51 1.44 -12.65 9.62
C LEU A 51 1.43 -13.62 10.81
N GLU A 52 2.35 -14.60 10.86
CA GLU A 52 2.46 -15.62 11.91
C GLU A 52 1.15 -16.41 12.13
N VAL A 53 0.27 -16.47 11.11
CA VAL A 53 -0.94 -17.30 11.11
C VAL A 53 -0.57 -18.78 10.92
N ILE A 54 0.55 -19.03 10.24
CA ILE A 54 1.20 -20.33 10.15
C ILE A 54 2.66 -20.16 10.57
N ASP A 55 3.15 -21.06 11.42
CA ASP A 55 4.52 -20.98 11.94
C ASP A 55 5.57 -21.43 10.90
N SER A 56 5.14 -22.08 9.82
CA SER A 56 6.00 -22.57 8.74
C SER A 56 5.29 -22.61 7.39
N LEU A 57 6.07 -22.45 6.32
CA LEU A 57 5.61 -22.66 4.95
C LEU A 57 5.49 -24.16 4.64
N PRO A 58 4.45 -24.60 3.91
CA PRO A 58 4.20 -26.02 3.64
C PRO A 58 5.08 -26.57 2.48
N VAL A 59 6.37 -26.27 2.51
CA VAL A 59 7.38 -26.69 1.51
C VAL A 59 8.68 -27.08 2.22
N GLU A 60 9.49 -27.95 1.59
CA GLU A 60 10.71 -28.47 2.23
C GLU A 60 11.83 -27.43 2.39
N ASN A 61 11.92 -26.44 1.50
CA ASN A 61 12.97 -25.42 1.51
C ASN A 61 12.37 -24.00 1.44
N PRO A 62 11.85 -23.45 2.56
CA PRO A 62 11.19 -22.14 2.60
C PRO A 62 11.97 -21.02 1.91
N LEU A 63 13.29 -20.94 2.13
CA LEU A 63 14.15 -19.93 1.49
C LEU A 63 14.25 -20.12 -0.03
N TRP A 64 14.18 -21.34 -0.55
CA TRP A 64 14.15 -21.54 -1.99
C TRP A 64 12.88 -20.98 -2.64
N TYR A 65 11.73 -21.23 -2.00
CA TYR A 65 10.42 -20.87 -2.56
C TYR A 65 9.99 -19.42 -2.28
N ALA A 66 10.33 -18.89 -1.10
CA ALA A 66 9.73 -17.67 -0.58
C ALA A 66 10.65 -16.44 -0.58
N ASP A 67 11.97 -16.62 -0.56
CA ASP A 67 12.93 -15.51 -0.74
C ASP A 67 13.05 -15.26 -2.26
N LEU A 68 12.47 -14.17 -2.75
CA LEU A 68 12.26 -13.87 -4.17
C LEU A 68 13.20 -12.77 -4.70
N ASP A 69 13.88 -12.02 -3.84
CA ASP A 69 14.96 -11.11 -4.23
C ASP A 69 16.38 -11.64 -3.95
N GLY A 70 16.52 -12.70 -3.16
CA GLY A 70 17.77 -13.38 -2.88
C GLY A 70 18.56 -12.78 -1.72
N ASP A 71 17.90 -12.09 -0.78
CA ASP A 71 18.55 -11.46 0.36
C ASP A 71 18.65 -12.38 1.61
N GLU A 72 18.24 -13.65 1.46
CA GLU A 72 18.18 -14.69 2.51
C GLU A 72 17.16 -14.40 3.63
N MET A 73 16.27 -13.43 3.46
CA MET A 73 15.15 -13.16 4.35
C MET A 73 13.83 -13.55 3.67
N ILE A 74 12.82 -13.91 4.47
CA ILE A 74 11.46 -14.14 3.99
C ILE A 74 10.60 -13.08 4.65
N ASP A 75 10.36 -11.97 3.95
CA ASP A 75 9.69 -10.80 4.50
C ASP A 75 8.66 -10.17 3.55
N SER A 76 8.20 -8.98 3.90
CA SER A 76 7.20 -8.26 3.11
C SER A 76 7.65 -7.89 1.69
N ASN A 77 8.95 -7.78 1.42
CA ASN A 77 9.50 -7.52 0.09
C ASN A 77 9.21 -8.70 -0.85
N ASP A 78 9.37 -9.93 -0.36
CA ASP A 78 9.04 -11.13 -1.12
C ASP A 78 7.56 -11.19 -1.47
N TYR A 79 6.69 -10.84 -0.51
CA TYR A 79 5.25 -10.78 -0.77
C TYR A 79 4.89 -9.76 -1.87
N VAL A 80 5.56 -8.61 -1.88
CA VAL A 80 5.38 -7.59 -2.93
C VAL A 80 5.87 -8.12 -4.28
N ILE A 81 7.03 -8.78 -4.31
CA ILE A 81 7.60 -9.38 -5.52
C ILE A 81 6.69 -10.48 -6.08
N LEU A 82 6.19 -11.37 -5.22
CA LEU A 82 5.23 -12.42 -5.56
C LEU A 82 3.95 -11.82 -6.16
N SER A 83 3.42 -10.78 -5.51
CA SER A 83 2.22 -10.08 -5.96
C SER A 83 2.41 -9.42 -7.32
N ARG A 84 3.57 -8.78 -7.55
CA ARG A 84 3.91 -8.17 -8.85
C ARG A 84 4.04 -9.21 -9.96
N TYR A 85 4.57 -10.39 -9.66
CA TYR A 85 4.69 -11.48 -10.62
C TYR A 85 3.31 -12.03 -11.01
N ILE A 86 2.44 -12.31 -10.04
CA ILE A 86 1.06 -12.78 -10.30
C ILE A 86 0.26 -11.78 -11.14
N LEU A 87 0.51 -10.48 -10.96
CA LEU A 87 -0.12 -9.40 -11.73
C LEU A 87 0.53 -9.16 -13.10
N ASN A 88 1.51 -9.97 -13.51
CA ASN A 88 2.29 -9.80 -14.75
C ASN A 88 2.95 -8.41 -14.86
N ILE A 89 3.29 -7.78 -13.72
CA ILE A 89 4.06 -6.54 -13.66
C ILE A 89 5.56 -6.85 -13.85
N ILE A 90 5.99 -8.03 -13.42
CA ILE A 90 7.32 -8.59 -13.66
C ILE A 90 7.17 -10.00 -14.23
N ASP A 91 7.98 -10.34 -15.24
CA ASP A 91 7.93 -11.65 -15.89
C ASP A 91 8.79 -12.72 -15.20
N LYS A 92 9.61 -12.30 -14.23
CA LYS A 92 10.54 -13.16 -13.48
C LYS A 92 10.91 -12.54 -12.13
N PHE A 93 11.28 -13.38 -11.17
CA PHE A 93 11.74 -12.94 -9.86
C PHE A 93 13.16 -12.33 -9.90
N PRO A 94 13.46 -11.32 -9.06
CA PRO A 94 14.79 -10.70 -8.97
C PRO A 94 15.92 -11.63 -8.48
N LYS A 95 15.61 -12.67 -7.71
CA LYS A 95 16.59 -13.63 -7.16
C LYS A 95 17.57 -14.16 -8.22
N SER A 96 18.86 -14.03 -7.96
CA SER A 96 19.94 -14.55 -8.80
C SER A 96 20.23 -16.02 -8.48
N THR A 97 20.16 -16.92 -9.45
CA THR A 97 20.31 -18.37 -9.22
C THR A 97 21.79 -18.79 -9.06
N VAL A 98 22.46 -18.51 -7.92
CA VAL A 98 23.68 -19.22 -7.44
C VAL A 98 23.83 -19.03 -5.92
N PRO A 99 24.19 -20.07 -5.12
CA PRO A 99 24.32 -19.98 -3.65
C PRO A 99 25.73 -19.57 -3.21
N GLU A 100 25.87 -18.78 -2.14
CA GLU A 100 27.03 -18.89 -1.22
C GLU A 100 26.81 -18.16 0.12
N SER A 101 26.84 -18.96 1.20
CA SER A 101 26.93 -18.55 2.60
C SER A 101 28.28 -17.90 2.92
N PRO A 102 28.35 -16.93 3.87
CA PRO A 102 28.83 -17.28 5.21
C PRO A 102 28.13 -16.52 6.37
N THR A 103 27.97 -17.22 7.48
CA THR A 103 27.43 -16.74 8.78
C THR A 103 28.32 -15.68 9.47
N PRO A 104 27.74 -14.80 10.31
CA PRO A 104 28.26 -14.70 11.68
C PRO A 104 27.22 -14.58 12.83
N LYS A 105 27.62 -15.22 13.93
CA LYS A 105 27.22 -15.31 15.35
C LYS A 105 26.43 -14.14 16.00
N PRO A 106 25.52 -14.43 16.99
CA PRO A 106 24.69 -13.41 17.66
C PRO A 106 25.49 -12.46 18.55
N THR A 107 25.13 -11.17 18.50
CA THR A 107 25.59 -10.08 19.38
C THR A 107 24.46 -9.74 20.37
N PRO A 108 24.74 -9.52 21.68
CA PRO A 108 23.70 -9.31 22.67
C PRO A 108 22.99 -7.97 22.49
N THR A 109 21.66 -8.01 22.64
CA THR A 109 20.73 -6.88 22.72
C THR A 109 21.14 -5.89 23.82
N PRO A 110 21.26 -4.57 23.54
CA PRO A 110 21.34 -3.58 24.59
C PRO A 110 19.95 -3.36 25.20
N THR A 111 19.84 -3.53 26.52
CA THR A 111 18.71 -3.03 27.30
C THR A 111 18.79 -1.50 27.36
N SER A 112 17.90 -0.82 26.66
CA SER A 112 17.66 0.62 26.83
C SER A 112 16.69 0.86 27.99
N GLU A 113 17.17 1.60 28.98
CA GLU A 113 16.40 2.17 30.09
C GLU A 113 15.46 3.28 29.57
N PRO A 114 14.18 3.35 29.98
CA PRO A 114 13.26 4.34 29.47
C PRO A 114 13.57 5.74 30.03
N THR A 115 13.87 6.68 29.13
CA THR A 115 13.92 8.11 29.45
C THR A 115 12.48 8.62 29.67
N PRO A 116 12.21 9.53 30.63
CA PRO A 116 10.88 10.10 30.81
C PRO A 116 10.38 10.79 29.53
N GLY A 117 9.28 10.28 28.97
CA GLY A 117 8.76 10.70 27.66
C GLY A 117 8.28 12.15 27.61
N THR A 118 8.65 12.83 26.53
CA THR A 118 8.04 14.11 26.14
C THR A 118 6.54 13.90 25.87
N PRO A 119 5.65 14.73 26.43
CA PRO A 119 4.21 14.61 26.18
C PRO A 119 3.92 14.69 24.67
N ALA A 120 2.94 13.92 24.20
CA ALA A 120 2.50 13.99 22.81
C ALA A 120 2.06 15.42 22.45
N PRO A 121 2.42 15.93 21.26
CA PRO A 121 1.96 17.23 20.79
C PRO A 121 0.43 17.27 20.74
N GLY A 122 -0.19 18.32 21.29
CA GLY A 122 -1.62 18.52 21.16
C GLY A 122 -2.02 18.94 19.73
N PRO A 123 -3.33 18.89 19.40
CA PRO A 123 -3.82 19.44 18.14
C PRO A 123 -3.44 20.91 18.05
N THR A 124 -2.87 21.31 16.90
CA THR A 124 -2.41 22.69 16.69
C THR A 124 -3.08 23.24 15.45
N SER A 125 -3.82 24.34 15.63
CA SER A 125 -4.52 25.03 14.54
C SER A 125 -3.61 25.96 13.73
N GLU A 126 -2.43 26.32 14.25
CA GLU A 126 -1.44 27.09 13.51
C GLU A 126 -0.60 26.15 12.62
N PRO A 127 -0.73 26.23 11.29
CA PRO A 127 -0.03 25.33 10.39
C PRO A 127 1.45 25.72 10.28
N VAL A 128 2.34 24.74 10.37
CA VAL A 128 3.78 24.93 10.12
C VAL A 128 4.06 24.65 8.64
N ASN A 129 4.70 25.57 7.92
CA ASN A 129 5.07 25.32 6.52
C ASN A 129 6.51 24.80 6.42
N VAL A 130 6.68 23.61 5.83
CA VAL A 130 7.98 22.93 5.63
C VAL A 130 8.51 23.02 4.20
N GLY A 131 7.87 23.82 3.35
CA GLY A 131 8.18 23.98 1.93
C GLY A 131 7.24 23.18 1.04
N ALA A 132 6.74 23.83 -0.01
CA ALA A 132 5.83 23.22 -0.96
C ALA A 132 6.52 22.19 -1.85
N TYR A 133 5.74 21.20 -2.30
CA TYR A 133 6.20 20.27 -3.32
C TYR A 133 6.40 21.02 -4.65
N PRO A 134 7.45 20.72 -5.43
CA PRO A 134 7.75 21.45 -6.65
C PRO A 134 6.58 21.48 -7.64
N ASP A 135 6.36 22.63 -8.27
CA ASP A 135 5.40 22.84 -9.34
C ASP A 135 3.97 22.36 -9.02
N TRP A 136 3.57 22.33 -7.75
CA TRP A 136 2.24 21.83 -7.36
C TRP A 136 1.09 22.63 -7.98
N ASP A 137 1.29 23.93 -8.16
CA ASP A 137 0.35 24.89 -8.73
C ASP A 137 0.45 25.01 -10.26
N ARG A 138 1.29 24.18 -10.90
CA ARG A 138 1.47 24.23 -12.35
C ARG A 138 0.15 23.94 -13.09
N VAL A 139 -0.08 24.72 -14.15
CA VAL A 139 -1.11 24.41 -15.12
C VAL A 139 -0.62 23.30 -16.04
N ARG A 140 -1.42 22.24 -16.17
CA ARG A 140 -1.21 21.15 -17.11
C ARG A 140 -2.10 21.35 -18.33
N THR A 141 -1.71 20.81 -19.47
CA THR A 141 -2.49 20.85 -20.71
C THR A 141 -2.46 19.47 -21.33
N SER A 142 -3.63 18.93 -21.65
CA SER A 142 -3.79 17.60 -22.22
C SER A 142 -5.22 17.47 -22.79
N TYR A 143 -5.82 16.29 -22.68
CA TYR A 143 -7.18 16.01 -23.12
C TYR A 143 -8.05 15.42 -22.01
N ALA A 144 -9.37 15.55 -22.17
CA ALA A 144 -10.35 14.81 -21.39
C ALA A 144 -11.17 13.87 -22.27
N THR A 145 -11.58 12.74 -21.71
CA THR A 145 -12.73 11.92 -22.13
C THR A 145 -13.83 12.00 -21.06
N TYR A 146 -14.90 11.22 -21.19
CA TYR A 146 -15.89 11.09 -20.13
C TYR A 146 -16.31 9.64 -19.86
N THR A 147 -16.68 9.39 -18.60
CA THR A 147 -17.13 8.10 -18.09
C THR A 147 -18.24 8.26 -17.05
N GLY A 148 -19.05 7.22 -16.84
CA GLY A 148 -20.01 7.14 -15.75
C GLY A 148 -19.48 6.47 -14.48
N SER A 149 -18.22 6.02 -14.47
CA SER A 149 -17.57 5.39 -13.31
C SER A 149 -17.12 6.41 -12.25
N GLY A 150 -16.53 5.94 -11.15
CA GLY A 150 -15.92 6.78 -10.11
C GLY A 150 -16.87 7.33 -9.05
N TYR A 151 -18.20 7.22 -9.23
CA TYR A 151 -19.19 7.56 -8.19
C TYR A 151 -19.30 6.50 -7.09
N ALA A 152 -18.92 5.25 -7.42
CA ALA A 152 -18.82 4.15 -6.49
C ALA A 152 -17.70 3.21 -6.92
N GLY A 153 -16.98 2.63 -5.96
CA GLY A 153 -15.89 1.69 -6.20
C GLY A 153 -14.65 2.28 -6.86
N GLY A 154 -14.50 3.61 -6.86
CA GLY A 154 -13.32 4.27 -7.39
C GLY A 154 -12.06 3.91 -6.61
N ALA A 155 -10.90 3.93 -7.27
CA ALA A 155 -9.61 3.55 -6.70
C ALA A 155 -9.26 4.34 -5.42
N CYS A 156 -9.79 5.55 -5.25
CA CYS A 156 -9.54 6.38 -4.07
C CYS A 156 -10.31 5.93 -2.82
N LEU A 157 -11.25 4.99 -2.90
CA LEU A 157 -12.12 4.55 -1.79
C LEU A 157 -12.84 5.71 -1.08
N LEU A 158 -13.38 6.66 -1.87
CA LEU A 158 -14.01 7.88 -1.37
C LEU A 158 -15.54 7.78 -1.20
N ASP A 159 -16.11 6.61 -1.47
CA ASP A 159 -17.53 6.32 -1.35
C ASP A 159 -18.10 6.68 0.04
N PRO A 160 -19.38 7.08 0.11
CA PRO A 160 -20.29 7.35 -1.01
C PRO A 160 -20.02 8.72 -1.64
N ILE A 161 -20.13 8.82 -2.98
CA ILE A 161 -20.05 10.08 -3.72
C ILE A 161 -21.48 10.54 -4.10
N PRO A 162 -21.89 11.78 -3.79
CA PRO A 162 -23.15 12.33 -4.26
C PRO A 162 -23.24 12.30 -5.79
N LEU A 163 -24.38 11.86 -6.35
CA LEU A 163 -24.55 11.72 -7.80
C LEU A 163 -24.52 13.06 -8.57
N ASP A 164 -24.74 14.17 -7.87
CA ASP A 164 -24.63 15.53 -8.41
C ASP A 164 -23.22 16.10 -8.31
N MET A 165 -22.28 15.39 -7.67
CA MET A 165 -20.89 15.81 -7.59
C MET A 165 -20.21 15.70 -8.96
N GLU A 166 -19.47 16.74 -9.33
CA GLU A 166 -18.61 16.70 -10.51
C GLU A 166 -17.29 16.02 -10.16
N ILE A 167 -17.03 14.87 -10.77
CA ILE A 167 -15.88 14.03 -10.47
C ILE A 167 -15.01 13.78 -11.71
N THR A 168 -13.82 13.27 -11.46
CA THR A 168 -12.92 12.78 -12.51
C THR A 168 -12.06 11.60 -12.03
N ALA A 169 -11.65 10.76 -12.97
CA ALA A 169 -10.55 9.83 -12.82
C ALA A 169 -9.25 10.43 -13.37
N LEU A 170 -8.13 10.20 -12.68
CA LEU A 170 -6.82 10.77 -13.02
C LEU A 170 -5.90 9.75 -13.67
N ASN A 171 -5.12 10.16 -14.69
CA ASN A 171 -4.09 9.30 -15.26
C ASN A 171 -3.05 8.85 -14.20
N PRO A 172 -2.34 7.72 -14.39
CA PRO A 172 -1.48 7.15 -13.35
C PRO A 172 -0.27 8.02 -12.99
N TYR A 173 0.20 8.86 -13.91
CA TYR A 173 1.38 9.71 -13.69
C TYR A 173 1.06 10.86 -12.75
N ASP A 174 -0.03 11.59 -13.02
CA ASP A 174 -0.48 12.65 -12.13
C ASP A 174 -1.06 12.08 -10.83
N TYR A 175 -1.79 10.95 -10.89
CA TYR A 175 -2.34 10.30 -9.70
C TYR A 175 -1.26 9.96 -8.67
N ASN A 176 -0.10 9.49 -9.15
CA ASN A 176 1.06 9.11 -8.34
C ASN A 176 2.18 10.16 -8.37
N SER A 177 1.81 11.45 -8.43
CA SER A 177 2.77 12.56 -8.44
C SER A 177 3.78 12.46 -7.29
N TYR A 178 4.99 13.00 -7.51
CA TYR A 178 6.06 13.05 -6.51
C TYR A 178 6.59 11.68 -6.04
N GLY A 179 6.28 10.61 -6.78
CA GLY A 179 6.65 9.25 -6.36
C GLY A 179 5.83 8.75 -5.17
N ILE A 180 4.70 9.39 -4.89
CA ILE A 180 3.79 9.05 -3.79
C ILE A 180 2.55 8.42 -4.38
N GLU A 181 2.20 7.21 -3.95
CA GLU A 181 0.98 6.55 -4.42
C GLU A 181 -0.26 7.35 -4.04
N ALA A 182 -1.22 7.48 -4.97
CA ALA A 182 -2.47 8.22 -4.74
C ALA A 182 -2.25 9.66 -4.22
N ALA A 183 -1.15 10.31 -4.62
CA ALA A 183 -0.82 11.68 -4.23
C ALA A 183 -2.00 12.65 -4.43
N LEU A 184 -2.69 12.55 -5.57
CA LEU A 184 -3.80 13.45 -5.94
C LEU A 184 -5.19 12.86 -5.72
N ALA A 185 -5.31 11.73 -5.03
CA ALA A 185 -6.62 11.21 -4.61
C ALA A 185 -7.32 12.22 -3.69
N GLY A 186 -8.60 12.50 -3.95
CA GLY A 186 -9.36 13.52 -3.22
C GLY A 186 -8.96 14.97 -3.53
N ALA A 187 -8.15 15.23 -4.55
CA ALA A 187 -7.86 16.59 -4.99
C ALA A 187 -9.07 17.23 -5.67
N TYR A 188 -9.10 18.56 -5.69
CA TYR A 188 -10.00 19.34 -6.55
C TYR A 188 -9.21 19.99 -7.67
N LEU A 189 -9.72 19.89 -8.90
CA LEU A 189 -9.08 20.42 -10.09
C LEU A 189 -9.99 21.45 -10.75
N GLU A 190 -9.45 22.62 -11.05
CA GLU A 190 -10.09 23.56 -11.97
C GLU A 190 -9.71 23.16 -13.39
N VAL A 191 -10.70 22.77 -14.20
CA VAL A 191 -10.53 22.23 -15.55
C VAL A 191 -11.19 23.16 -16.56
N THR A 192 -10.42 23.61 -17.54
CA THR A 192 -10.87 24.51 -18.61
C THR A 192 -10.83 23.80 -19.95
N GLY A 193 -11.98 23.77 -20.62
CA GLY A 193 -12.14 23.33 -22.00
C GLY A 193 -12.68 24.46 -22.88
N VAL A 194 -13.03 24.14 -24.12
CA VAL A 194 -13.45 25.13 -25.13
C VAL A 194 -14.76 25.88 -24.81
N LYS A 195 -15.65 25.32 -23.98
CA LYS A 195 -16.91 25.95 -23.57
C LYS A 195 -16.82 26.73 -22.26
N GLY A 196 -15.77 26.51 -21.47
CA GLY A 196 -15.63 27.17 -20.17
C GLY A 196 -14.81 26.34 -19.18
N THR A 197 -15.02 26.66 -17.90
CA THR A 197 -14.26 26.11 -16.77
C THR A 197 -15.22 25.50 -15.76
N THR A 198 -14.82 24.38 -15.15
CA THR A 198 -15.52 23.75 -14.02
C THR A 198 -14.52 23.25 -12.98
N VAL A 199 -15.02 22.83 -11.82
CA VAL A 199 -14.22 22.22 -10.75
C VAL A 199 -14.66 20.77 -10.55
N VAL A 200 -13.71 19.84 -10.54
CA VAL A 200 -13.96 18.39 -10.39
C VAL A 200 -13.20 17.80 -9.20
N TYR A 201 -13.77 16.76 -8.61
CA TYR A 201 -13.18 16.00 -7.50
C TYR A 201 -12.57 14.68 -7.99
N VAL A 202 -11.33 14.39 -7.59
CA VAL A 202 -10.60 13.19 -8.02
C VAL A 202 -11.02 11.98 -7.18
N THR A 203 -11.79 11.07 -7.76
CA THR A 203 -12.34 9.90 -7.05
C THR A 203 -11.82 8.55 -7.55
N ASP A 204 -11.16 8.53 -8.71
CA ASP A 204 -10.77 7.29 -9.37
C ASP A 204 -9.45 7.42 -10.15
N LEU A 205 -8.94 6.27 -10.59
CA LEU A 205 -7.79 6.15 -11.48
C LEU A 205 -8.29 5.96 -12.91
N TYR A 206 -7.62 6.61 -13.87
CA TYR A 206 -7.81 6.42 -15.31
C TYR A 206 -6.62 5.62 -15.85
N PRO A 207 -6.65 4.26 -15.84
CA PRO A 207 -5.45 3.44 -16.00
C PRO A 207 -4.72 3.61 -17.33
N GLU A 208 -5.46 3.86 -18.41
CA GLU A 208 -4.96 4.04 -19.77
C GLU A 208 -4.72 5.51 -20.15
N GLY A 209 -4.96 6.44 -19.22
CA GLY A 209 -4.78 7.88 -19.45
C GLY A 209 -3.32 8.25 -19.76
N GLY A 210 -3.13 9.08 -20.78
CA GLY A 210 -1.85 9.75 -21.03
C GLY A 210 -1.53 10.81 -19.99
N ASP A 211 -0.31 11.36 -20.03
CA ASP A 211 0.11 12.46 -19.15
C ASP A 211 -0.86 13.65 -19.23
N GLY A 212 -1.27 14.17 -18.08
CA GLY A 212 -2.28 15.23 -17.96
C GLY A 212 -3.71 14.85 -18.33
N ALA A 213 -3.98 13.61 -18.78
CA ALA A 213 -5.32 13.23 -19.22
C ALA A 213 -6.27 13.04 -18.04
N LEU A 214 -7.54 13.40 -18.26
CA LEU A 214 -8.65 13.24 -17.30
C LEU A 214 -9.77 12.42 -17.91
N ASP A 215 -10.43 11.58 -17.11
CA ASP A 215 -11.72 10.99 -17.49
C ASP A 215 -12.81 11.64 -16.63
N LEU A 216 -13.58 12.54 -17.22
CA LEU A 216 -14.55 13.39 -16.51
C LEU A 216 -15.90 12.69 -16.34
N CYS A 217 -16.69 13.05 -15.34
CA CYS A 217 -18.10 12.68 -15.37
C CYS A 217 -18.84 13.40 -16.52
N PRO A 218 -19.99 12.90 -17.01
CA PRO A 218 -20.66 13.50 -18.16
C PRO A 218 -21.11 14.95 -17.90
N THR A 219 -21.48 15.26 -16.65
CA THR A 219 -21.89 16.60 -16.23
C THR A 219 -20.77 17.62 -16.40
N SER A 220 -19.54 17.31 -15.95
CA SER A 220 -18.41 18.23 -16.04
C SER A 220 -17.87 18.31 -17.47
N PHE A 221 -17.86 17.20 -18.21
CA PHE A 221 -17.49 17.20 -19.62
C PHE A 221 -18.41 18.09 -20.47
N ASP A 222 -19.73 17.97 -20.34
CA ASP A 222 -20.67 18.78 -21.11
C ASP A 222 -20.58 20.28 -20.75
N LYS A 223 -20.19 20.64 -19.53
CA LYS A 223 -19.97 22.05 -19.17
C LYS A 223 -18.81 22.68 -19.94
N ILE A 224 -17.74 21.93 -20.22
CA ILE A 224 -16.50 22.48 -20.77
C ILE A 224 -16.22 22.06 -22.22
N GLY A 225 -16.97 21.11 -22.77
CA GLY A 225 -16.82 20.62 -24.13
C GLY A 225 -18.10 20.08 -24.76
N ASN A 226 -17.99 19.64 -26.02
CA ASN A 226 -19.11 19.10 -26.76
C ASN A 226 -19.08 17.57 -26.68
N MET A 227 -20.10 16.98 -26.05
CA MET A 227 -20.16 15.53 -25.77
C MET A 227 -19.93 14.66 -27.01
N VAL A 228 -20.40 15.10 -28.19
CA VAL A 228 -20.26 14.35 -29.46
C VAL A 228 -18.82 14.21 -29.93
N ASP A 229 -17.91 15.05 -29.46
CA ASP A 229 -16.49 14.97 -29.84
C ASP A 229 -15.81 13.80 -29.14
N GLY A 230 -16.36 13.29 -28.02
CA GLY A 230 -15.85 12.16 -27.24
C GLY A 230 -14.52 12.41 -26.52
N ARG A 231 -13.73 13.36 -27.01
CA ARG A 231 -12.45 13.80 -26.46
C ARG A 231 -12.25 15.28 -26.77
N ILE A 232 -11.85 16.05 -25.77
CA ILE A 232 -11.62 17.50 -25.90
C ILE A 232 -10.26 17.88 -25.34
N ASP A 233 -9.65 18.94 -25.88
CA ASP A 233 -8.45 19.54 -25.30
C ASP A 233 -8.82 20.32 -24.03
N ILE A 234 -7.99 20.17 -22.99
CA ILE A 234 -8.18 20.82 -21.69
C ILE A 234 -6.89 21.40 -21.15
N SER A 235 -7.03 22.36 -20.24
CA SER A 235 -6.00 22.71 -19.27
C SER A 235 -6.55 22.60 -17.86
N TRP A 236 -5.71 22.28 -16.89
CA TRP A 236 -6.15 22.14 -15.51
C TRP A 236 -5.05 22.42 -14.49
N ARG A 237 -5.47 22.76 -13.27
CA ARG A 237 -4.59 22.93 -12.11
C ARG A 237 -5.29 22.49 -10.83
N ILE A 238 -4.50 22.18 -9.80
CA ILE A 238 -5.02 21.89 -8.46
C ILE A 238 -5.54 23.20 -7.85
N VAL A 239 -6.71 23.13 -7.20
CA VAL A 239 -7.31 24.25 -6.47
C VAL A 239 -7.72 23.81 -5.07
N ALA A 240 -7.94 24.78 -4.19
CA ALA A 240 -8.54 24.52 -2.88
C ALA A 240 -9.90 23.83 -3.04
N ALA A 241 -10.16 22.83 -2.21
CA ALA A 241 -11.47 22.21 -2.12
C ALA A 241 -12.53 23.24 -1.69
N PRO A 242 -13.70 23.30 -2.34
CA PRO A 242 -14.80 24.19 -1.99
C PRO A 242 -15.58 23.66 -0.78
N ILE A 243 -14.90 23.48 0.34
CA ILE A 243 -15.43 22.90 1.59
C ILE A 243 -15.17 23.83 2.77
N ASP A 244 -16.11 23.84 3.71
CA ASP A 244 -16.04 24.62 4.95
C ASP A 244 -16.29 23.72 6.17
N LYS A 245 -15.43 22.70 6.30
CA LYS A 245 -15.41 21.78 7.44
C LYS A 245 -13.98 21.30 7.71
N ASN A 246 -13.75 20.74 8.89
CA ASN A 246 -12.49 20.07 9.21
C ASN A 246 -12.31 18.78 8.40
N VAL A 247 -11.08 18.29 8.39
CA VAL A 247 -10.77 16.96 7.86
C VAL A 247 -11.56 15.89 8.63
N SER A 248 -11.75 14.75 8.00
CA SER A 248 -12.28 13.55 8.66
C SER A 248 -11.40 12.34 8.33
N TYR A 249 -11.41 11.34 9.22
CA TYR A 249 -10.56 10.16 9.09
C TYR A 249 -11.42 8.94 8.84
N ARG A 250 -11.28 8.31 7.67
CA ARG A 250 -11.87 7.00 7.42
C ARG A 250 -10.91 5.93 7.92
N ILE A 251 -11.34 5.20 8.94
CA ILE A 251 -10.65 4.00 9.42
C ILE A 251 -11.13 2.83 8.58
N LYS A 252 -10.20 2.14 7.90
CA LYS A 252 -10.55 1.04 7.00
C LYS A 252 -10.94 -0.21 7.80
N GLU A 253 -11.87 -0.99 7.26
CA GLU A 253 -12.13 -2.34 7.73
C GLU A 253 -10.84 -3.19 7.75
N GLY A 254 -10.71 -4.04 8.76
CA GLY A 254 -9.50 -4.80 9.06
C GLY A 254 -8.46 -4.03 9.90
N THR A 255 -8.70 -2.75 10.22
CA THR A 255 -7.83 -2.01 11.15
C THR A 255 -7.83 -2.66 12.53
N SER A 256 -6.66 -2.83 13.12
CA SER A 256 -6.41 -3.34 14.47
C SER A 256 -5.16 -2.63 15.04
N PRO A 257 -4.80 -2.82 16.30
CA PRO A 257 -3.52 -2.31 16.82
C PRO A 257 -2.29 -2.81 16.04
N SER A 258 -2.32 -4.01 15.48
CA SER A 258 -1.19 -4.55 14.71
C SER A 258 -1.11 -3.98 13.29
N TRP A 259 -2.22 -3.50 12.72
CA TRP A 259 -2.25 -2.93 11.38
C TRP A 259 -3.34 -1.87 11.27
N VAL A 260 -2.95 -0.63 10.99
CA VAL A 260 -3.84 0.52 10.88
C VAL A 260 -3.81 1.06 9.46
N ALA A 261 -4.99 1.35 8.91
CA ALA A 261 -5.15 2.04 7.63
C ALA A 261 -6.10 3.22 7.76
N ILE A 262 -5.57 4.43 7.60
CA ILE A 262 -6.31 5.69 7.78
C ILE A 262 -6.30 6.51 6.49
N GLN A 263 -7.50 6.86 6.01
CA GLN A 263 -7.67 7.83 4.94
C GLN A 263 -8.06 9.18 5.50
N VAL A 264 -7.42 10.23 5.01
CA VAL A 264 -7.83 11.61 5.27
C VAL A 264 -8.86 12.00 4.21
N ARG A 265 -10.03 12.48 4.63
CA ARG A 265 -11.09 13.04 3.78
C ARG A 265 -11.27 14.51 4.12
N ASP A 266 -12.00 15.22 3.27
CA ASP A 266 -12.38 16.62 3.50
C ASP A 266 -11.18 17.55 3.71
N HIS A 267 -10.07 17.30 3.03
CA HIS A 267 -8.87 18.14 3.08
C HIS A 267 -8.92 19.22 1.98
N LYS A 268 -8.58 20.47 2.31
CA LYS A 268 -8.55 21.56 1.32
C LYS A 268 -7.58 21.33 0.17
N TYR A 269 -6.46 20.69 0.44
CA TYR A 269 -5.42 20.39 -0.54
C TYR A 269 -4.95 18.93 -0.38
N PRO A 270 -4.37 18.31 -1.43
CA PRO A 270 -3.91 16.93 -1.38
C PRO A 270 -2.98 16.65 -0.19
N VAL A 271 -3.28 15.61 0.59
CA VAL A 271 -2.44 15.17 1.70
C VAL A 271 -1.39 14.20 1.18
N LEU A 272 -0.12 14.56 1.28
CA LEU A 272 0.98 13.77 0.73
C LEU A 272 1.72 12.96 1.79
N LYS A 273 1.63 13.36 3.06
CA LYS A 273 2.29 12.69 4.17
C LYS A 273 1.39 12.61 5.38
N MET A 274 1.49 11.49 6.09
CA MET A 274 0.91 11.32 7.42
C MET A 274 1.95 10.68 8.32
N GLU A 275 2.05 11.16 9.55
CA GLU A 275 2.95 10.62 10.56
C GLU A 275 2.18 10.39 11.85
N ILE A 276 2.56 9.36 12.59
CA ILE A 276 1.99 9.00 13.89
C ILE A 276 3.03 9.20 15.00
N TYR A 277 2.61 9.75 16.14
CA TYR A 277 3.49 9.96 17.28
C TYR A 277 3.44 8.75 18.22
N GLN A 278 4.57 8.06 18.36
CA GLN A 278 4.70 6.89 19.23
C GLN A 278 6.12 6.81 19.80
N ASN A 279 6.25 6.40 21.07
CA ASN A 279 7.54 6.30 21.76
C ASN A 279 8.38 7.59 21.79
N GLY A 280 7.73 8.76 21.76
CA GLY A 280 8.41 10.06 21.81
C GLY A 280 8.87 10.59 20.45
N GLU A 281 8.57 9.88 19.36
CA GLU A 281 9.02 10.21 18.01
C GLU A 281 7.87 10.18 16.99
N TRP A 282 8.08 10.87 15.86
CA TRP A 282 7.18 10.83 14.72
C TRP A 282 7.61 9.73 13.75
N HIS A 283 6.68 8.85 13.40
CA HIS A 283 6.91 7.76 12.45
C HIS A 283 6.11 8.00 11.18
N ASP A 284 6.75 7.78 10.03
CA ASP A 284 6.09 7.92 8.72
C ASP A 284 5.06 6.80 8.50
N MET A 285 3.91 7.17 7.95
CA MET A 285 2.89 6.23 7.51
C MET A 285 2.91 6.16 5.99
N LYS A 286 3.06 4.95 5.43
CA LYS A 286 3.15 4.76 3.98
C LYS A 286 1.80 5.02 3.33
N LYS A 287 1.74 5.96 2.38
CA LYS A 287 0.55 6.16 1.53
C LYS A 287 0.44 5.03 0.50
N MET A 288 -0.77 4.51 0.35
CA MET A 288 -1.07 3.39 -0.54
C MET A 288 -1.90 3.85 -1.74
N PHE A 289 -1.82 3.14 -2.86
CA PHE A 289 -2.52 3.45 -4.12
C PHE A 289 -4.05 3.59 -3.98
N TRP A 290 -4.64 3.04 -2.92
CA TRP A 290 -6.05 3.14 -2.55
C TRP A 290 -6.34 4.25 -1.50
N ASN A 291 -5.48 5.27 -1.47
CA ASN A 291 -5.66 6.52 -0.73
C ASN A 291 -5.85 6.37 0.79
N HIS A 292 -5.11 5.47 1.43
CA HIS A 292 -4.92 5.54 2.89
C HIS A 292 -3.44 5.44 3.23
N PHE A 293 -3.13 5.85 4.44
CA PHE A 293 -1.84 5.72 5.08
C PHE A 293 -1.84 4.51 6.01
N ILE A 294 -0.79 3.70 5.95
CA ILE A 294 -0.64 2.50 6.78
C ILE A 294 0.44 2.66 7.84
N TYR A 295 0.21 2.06 9.00
CA TYR A 295 1.19 1.90 10.07
C TYR A 295 0.88 0.63 10.86
N GLU A 296 1.89 0.07 11.51
CA GLU A 296 1.78 -1.18 12.26
C GLU A 296 2.12 -0.96 13.73
N ASN A 297 1.56 -1.79 14.60
CA ASN A 297 1.87 -1.82 16.03
C ASN A 297 1.59 -0.48 16.75
N VAL A 298 0.38 0.06 16.55
CA VAL A 298 -0.13 1.20 17.32
C VAL A 298 -0.45 0.78 18.76
N ASP A 299 0.06 1.52 19.73
CA ASP A 299 -0.07 1.22 21.16
C ASP A 299 -1.23 1.95 21.88
N THR A 300 -1.98 2.78 21.15
CA THR A 300 -3.06 3.62 21.68
C THR A 300 -4.29 3.61 20.78
N THR A 301 -5.47 3.74 21.38
CA THR A 301 -6.72 3.95 20.64
C THR A 301 -6.92 5.40 20.22
N THR A 302 -6.04 6.31 20.68
CA THR A 302 -6.14 7.76 20.49
C THR A 302 -4.83 8.37 19.98
N PRO A 303 -4.27 7.90 18.85
CA PRO A 303 -2.97 8.37 18.40
C PRO A 303 -3.00 9.84 18.01
N THR A 304 -1.94 10.55 18.40
CA THR A 304 -1.61 11.86 17.84
C THR A 304 -0.98 11.65 16.47
N ILE A 305 -1.49 12.36 15.47
CA ILE A 305 -1.03 12.30 14.09
C ILE A 305 -0.65 13.69 13.60
N ARG A 306 0.19 13.76 12.57
CA ARG A 306 0.35 14.97 11.77
C ARG A 306 0.23 14.68 10.29
N ILE A 307 -0.37 15.60 9.55
CA ILE A 307 -0.61 15.49 8.11
C ILE A 307 0.05 16.67 7.39
N THR A 308 0.65 16.41 6.24
CA THR A 308 1.30 17.43 5.39
C THR A 308 0.61 17.52 4.05
N ASP A 309 0.17 18.72 3.67
CA ASP A 309 -0.42 18.97 2.34
C ASP A 309 0.65 19.19 1.25
N ILE A 310 0.21 19.21 0.00
CA ILE A 310 1.04 19.45 -1.18
C ILE A 310 1.80 20.79 -1.14
N ARG A 311 1.35 21.75 -0.33
CA ARG A 311 1.96 23.08 -0.17
C ARG A 311 2.95 23.13 0.99
N GLY A 312 3.14 21.99 1.67
CA GLY A 312 4.05 21.85 2.79
C GLY A 312 3.47 22.32 4.12
N TYR A 313 2.18 22.62 4.23
CA TYR A 313 1.57 22.91 5.52
C TYR A 313 1.37 21.63 6.32
N VAL A 314 1.77 21.67 7.60
CA VAL A 314 1.69 20.57 8.55
C VAL A 314 0.65 20.92 9.62
N LEU A 315 -0.26 20.00 9.87
CA LEU A 315 -1.24 20.06 10.96
C LEU A 315 -1.06 18.87 11.89
N THR A 316 -1.29 19.07 13.19
CA THR A 316 -1.35 18.00 14.17
C THR A 316 -2.79 17.83 14.65
N ASP A 317 -3.25 16.59 14.76
CA ASP A 317 -4.58 16.23 15.27
C ASP A 317 -4.51 14.93 16.10
N VAL A 318 -5.63 14.53 16.67
CA VAL A 318 -5.81 13.26 17.39
C VAL A 318 -6.94 12.47 16.72
N ILE A 319 -6.73 11.17 16.51
CA ILE A 319 -7.78 10.26 16.06
C ILE A 319 -8.38 9.59 17.29
N ASP A 320 -9.58 9.99 17.69
CA ASP A 320 -10.14 9.62 19.00
C ASP A 320 -10.68 8.17 19.11
N SER A 321 -10.62 7.38 18.05
CA SER A 321 -11.32 6.09 17.98
C SER A 321 -10.63 5.09 17.05
N LEU A 322 -9.49 4.54 17.45
CA LEU A 322 -8.94 3.30 16.87
C LEU A 322 -9.32 2.05 17.70
N PRO A 323 -9.39 0.85 17.10
CA PRO A 323 -9.63 -0.39 17.83
C PRO A 323 -8.56 -0.67 18.89
N GLY A 324 -8.97 -1.20 20.04
CA GLY A 324 -8.07 -1.58 21.13
C GLY A 324 -7.47 -2.99 21.00
N PRO A 325 -6.67 -3.44 21.98
CA PRO A 325 -6.10 -4.78 22.00
C PRO A 325 -7.17 -5.88 21.88
N GLY A 326 -7.01 -6.74 20.86
CA GLY A 326 -7.95 -7.83 20.57
C GLY A 326 -9.17 -7.42 19.75
N GLU A 327 -9.27 -6.16 19.33
CA GLU A 327 -10.34 -5.64 18.47
C GLU A 327 -9.87 -5.48 17.02
N ILE A 328 -10.80 -5.70 16.09
CA ILE A 328 -10.63 -5.44 14.66
C ILE A 328 -11.84 -4.63 14.20
N ALA A 329 -11.62 -3.61 13.39
CA ALA A 329 -12.69 -2.88 12.71
C ALA A 329 -13.36 -3.78 11.68
N GLU A 330 -14.52 -4.36 12.01
CA GLU A 330 -15.29 -5.22 11.09
C GLU A 330 -15.79 -4.46 9.86
N GLU A 331 -16.14 -3.19 10.05
CA GLU A 331 -16.55 -2.27 8.99
C GLU A 331 -15.73 -0.99 9.07
N ALA A 332 -15.62 -0.28 7.94
CA ALA A 332 -15.02 1.04 7.94
C ALA A 332 -15.93 2.07 8.58
N TYR A 333 -15.34 3.04 9.29
CA TYR A 333 -16.08 4.12 9.94
C TYR A 333 -15.32 5.44 9.83
N ILE A 334 -16.04 6.55 10.05
CA ILE A 334 -15.48 7.90 9.99
C ILE A 334 -15.33 8.46 11.40
N VAL A 335 -14.13 8.96 11.71
CA VAL A 335 -13.83 9.75 12.91
C VAL A 335 -13.73 11.23 12.50
N PRO A 336 -14.43 12.15 13.16
CA PRO A 336 -14.29 13.58 12.88
C PRO A 336 -12.90 14.08 13.29
N GLY A 337 -12.30 14.94 12.47
CA GLY A 337 -11.08 15.68 12.82
C GLY A 337 -11.38 17.09 13.34
N ASN A 338 -10.34 17.72 13.88
CA ASN A 338 -10.42 19.01 14.57
C ASN A 338 -9.65 20.13 13.86
N VAL A 339 -8.99 19.82 12.74
CA VAL A 339 -8.13 20.75 12.00
C VAL A 339 -8.52 20.87 10.52
N GLN A 340 -8.06 21.93 9.89
CA GLN A 340 -8.14 22.13 8.44
C GLN A 340 -6.92 22.92 7.95
N PHE A 341 -6.46 22.64 6.73
CA PHE A 341 -5.38 23.38 6.11
C PHE A 341 -5.80 24.83 5.84
N PRO A 342 -4.86 25.79 5.85
CA PRO A 342 -5.17 27.18 5.53
C PRO A 342 -5.66 27.32 4.09
N ASP A 343 -6.35 28.42 3.80
CA ASP A 343 -6.76 28.77 2.43
C ASP A 343 -5.59 28.84 1.45
#